data_AF-A0A960VNT8-F1
#
_entry.id   AF-A0A960VNT8-F1
#
_cell.length_a   1.000
_cell.length_b   1.000
_cell.length_c   1.000
_cell.angle_alpha   90.00
_cell.angle_beta   90.00
_cell.angle_gamma   90.00
#
_symmetry.space_group_name_H-M   'P 1'
#
loop_
_entity.id
_entity.type
_entity.pdbx_description
1 polymer ?
#
loop_
_entity_poly.entity_id
_entity_poly.type
_entity_poly.pdbx_seq_one_letter_code
_entity_poly.pdbx_strand_id
1 'polypeptide(L)'
;ASAEARIDEMEEQFEMGLLTEDERYQQALAIWQETTDKVQAALNTALPRRGALAMMSHSGAKGNITQIRQMGGMRGLMSDPSGRIIELPIRSSFRDGLTVLEYFISTHGARKGLADTALRTADSGDLTRRMIDVAQDVIVQLESCAPEDGPIPGIWVRNRPGETLLADFEERLAGRWTAAAIADPETGEVIVEADAAITDALAAKVVGAG
;
A
#
# COMPACT_ATOMS: atom_id res chain seq x y z
N ALA A 1 -5.01 -30.93 -2.21
CA ALA A 1 -6.22 -31.74 -2.44
C ALA A 1 -7.49 -30.90 -2.56
N SER A 2 -7.85 -30.01 -1.61
CA SER A 2 -9.13 -29.27 -1.70
C SER A 2 -9.21 -28.27 -2.86
N ALA A 3 -8.10 -27.63 -3.27
CA ALA A 3 -8.11 -26.66 -4.37
C ALA A 3 -8.20 -27.34 -5.74
N GLU A 4 -7.46 -28.43 -5.95
CA GLU A 4 -7.48 -29.20 -7.20
C GLU A 4 -8.87 -29.77 -7.47
N ALA A 5 -9.50 -30.39 -6.47
CA ALA A 5 -10.88 -30.88 -6.61
C ALA A 5 -11.89 -29.78 -6.99
N ARG A 6 -11.70 -28.55 -6.49
CA ARG A 6 -12.55 -27.40 -6.85
C ARG A 6 -12.29 -26.91 -8.28
N ILE A 7 -11.05 -27.02 -8.76
CA ILE A 7 -10.71 -26.72 -10.16
C ILE A 7 -11.33 -27.79 -11.07
N ASP A 8 -11.20 -29.06 -10.72
CA ASP A 8 -11.78 -30.17 -11.49
C ASP A 8 -13.31 -30.06 -11.59
N GLU A 9 -14.00 -29.73 -10.48
CA GLU A 9 -15.45 -29.49 -10.47
C GLU A 9 -15.84 -28.29 -11.35
N MET A 10 -15.06 -27.20 -11.30
CA MET A 10 -15.27 -26.03 -12.15
C MET A 10 -15.05 -26.35 -13.63
N GLU A 11 -14.05 -27.18 -13.96
CA GLU A 11 -13.81 -27.67 -15.31
C GLU A 11 -14.97 -28.53 -15.81
N GLU A 12 -15.51 -29.43 -14.99
CA GLU A 12 -16.70 -30.24 -15.33
C GLU A 12 -17.93 -29.35 -15.61
N GLN A 13 -18.16 -28.32 -14.78
CA GLN A 13 -19.25 -27.36 -14.99
C GLN A 13 -19.09 -26.58 -16.30
N PHE A 14 -17.85 -26.24 -16.67
CA PHE A 14 -17.55 -25.61 -17.94
C PHE A 14 -17.80 -26.55 -19.12
N GLU A 15 -17.40 -27.82 -19.03
CA GLU A 15 -17.66 -28.84 -20.06
C GLU A 15 -19.16 -29.10 -20.24
N MET A 16 -19.95 -29.01 -19.16
CA MET A 16 -21.42 -29.09 -19.20
C MET A 16 -22.08 -27.82 -19.78
N GLY A 17 -21.32 -26.77 -20.08
CA GLY A 17 -21.83 -25.50 -20.60
C GLY A 17 -22.55 -24.63 -19.56
N LEU A 18 -22.32 -24.88 -18.26
CA LEU A 18 -22.92 -24.12 -17.16
C LEU A 18 -22.15 -22.82 -16.85
N LEU A 19 -20.91 -22.71 -17.31
CA LEU A 19 -20.03 -21.56 -17.12
C LEU A 19 -19.56 -21.01 -18.46
N THR A 20 -19.41 -19.70 -18.55
CA THR A 20 -18.67 -19.05 -19.63
C THR A 20 -17.16 -19.13 -19.39
N GLU A 21 -16.36 -18.92 -20.43
CA GLU A 21 -14.89 -18.94 -20.33
C GLU A 21 -14.36 -17.85 -19.37
N ASP A 22 -14.99 -16.67 -19.37
CA ASP A 22 -14.61 -15.58 -18.46
C ASP A 22 -14.94 -15.93 -17.00
N GLU A 23 -16.09 -16.57 -16.74
CA GLU A 23 -16.46 -17.03 -15.40
C GLU A 23 -15.53 -18.14 -14.91
N ARG A 24 -15.20 -19.12 -15.78
CA ARG A 24 -14.22 -20.17 -15.49
C ARG A 24 -12.86 -19.55 -15.12
N TYR A 25 -12.38 -18.62 -15.92
CA TYR A 25 -11.11 -17.91 -15.67
C TYR A 25 -11.11 -17.20 -14.31
N GLN A 26 -12.13 -16.40 -14.01
CA GLN A 26 -12.20 -15.67 -12.74
C GLN A 26 -12.33 -16.60 -11.53
N GLN A 27 -13.11 -17.68 -11.66
CA GLN A 27 -13.24 -18.68 -10.60
C GLN A 27 -11.92 -19.42 -10.33
N ALA A 28 -11.20 -19.81 -11.38
CA ALA A 28 -9.89 -20.45 -11.24
C ALA A 28 -8.90 -19.55 -10.48
N LEU A 29 -8.85 -18.26 -10.83
CA LEU A 29 -8.03 -17.28 -10.12
C LEU A 29 -8.43 -17.15 -8.65
N ALA A 30 -9.72 -17.06 -8.36
CA ALA A 30 -10.22 -16.94 -7.00
C ALA A 30 -9.86 -18.16 -6.14
N ILE A 31 -10.01 -19.38 -6.67
CA ILE A 31 -9.66 -20.63 -5.98
C ILE A 31 -8.16 -20.67 -5.65
N TRP A 32 -7.29 -20.31 -6.60
CA TRP A 32 -5.85 -20.31 -6.37
C TRP A 32 -5.37 -19.19 -5.45
N GLN A 33 -6.00 -18.02 -5.53
CA GLN A 33 -5.73 -16.91 -4.61
C GLN A 33 -6.10 -17.28 -3.17
N GLU A 34 -7.31 -17.81 -2.96
CA GLU A 34 -7.78 -18.28 -1.66
C GLU A 34 -6.85 -19.36 -1.08
N THR A 35 -6.39 -20.29 -1.94
CA THR A 35 -5.45 -21.35 -1.54
C THR A 35 -4.09 -20.76 -1.13
N THR A 36 -3.60 -19.77 -1.88
CA THR A 36 -2.34 -19.09 -1.59
C THR A 36 -2.41 -18.36 -0.23
N ASP A 37 -3.53 -17.73 0.07
CA ASP A 37 -3.75 -17.02 1.33
C ASP A 37 -3.88 -17.99 2.51
N LYS A 38 -4.56 -19.13 2.31
CA LYS A 38 -4.60 -20.23 3.30
C LYS A 38 -3.21 -20.78 3.61
N VAL A 39 -2.38 -21.01 2.59
CA VAL A 39 -0.99 -21.46 2.76
C VAL A 39 -0.16 -20.41 3.50
N GLN A 40 -0.35 -19.13 3.19
CA GLN A 40 0.32 -18.04 3.91
C GLN A 40 -0.05 -18.02 5.40
N ALA A 41 -1.33 -18.15 5.74
CA ALA A 41 -1.81 -18.17 7.11
C ALA A 41 -1.30 -19.40 7.89
N ALA A 42 -1.32 -20.58 7.24
CA ALA A 42 -0.78 -21.81 7.81
C ALA A 42 0.73 -21.68 8.08
N LEU A 43 1.49 -21.12 7.13
CA LEU A 43 2.92 -20.89 7.27
C LEU A 43 3.23 -19.91 8.41
N ASN A 44 2.48 -18.82 8.51
CA ASN A 44 2.63 -17.85 9.60
C ASN A 44 2.39 -18.48 10.98
N THR A 45 1.43 -19.40 11.07
CA THR A 45 1.12 -20.12 12.33
C THR A 45 2.17 -21.19 12.64
N ALA A 46 2.71 -21.85 11.61
CA ALA A 46 3.71 -22.91 11.77
C ALA A 46 5.13 -22.37 12.06
N LEU A 47 5.41 -21.11 11.74
CA LEU A 47 6.69 -20.47 11.99
C LEU A 47 6.97 -20.37 13.51
N PRO A 48 8.08 -20.95 14.01
CA PRO A 48 8.40 -20.86 15.43
C PRO A 48 8.70 -19.42 15.80
N ARG A 49 8.00 -18.87 16.81
CA ARG A 49 8.14 -17.46 17.25
C ARG A 49 9.57 -17.02 17.57
N ARG A 50 10.42 -17.93 18.06
CA ARG A 50 11.84 -17.68 18.36
C ARG A 50 12.79 -18.11 17.25
N GLY A 51 12.27 -18.54 16.10
CA GLY A 51 13.07 -18.86 14.93
C GLY A 51 13.61 -17.59 14.27
N ALA A 52 14.81 -17.68 13.68
CA ALA A 52 15.46 -16.54 13.06
C ALA A 52 14.59 -15.87 11.97
N LEU A 53 13.88 -16.66 11.14
CA LEU A 53 12.99 -16.13 10.10
C LEU A 53 11.80 -15.35 10.67
N ALA A 54 11.16 -15.87 11.72
CA ALA A 54 10.05 -15.20 12.38
C ALA A 54 10.52 -13.90 13.05
N MET A 55 11.68 -13.92 13.71
CA MET A 55 12.25 -12.73 14.32
C MET A 55 12.58 -11.64 13.28
N MET A 56 13.23 -11.99 12.16
CA MET A 56 13.57 -11.02 11.11
C MET A 56 12.34 -10.35 10.49
N SER A 57 11.26 -11.12 10.30
CA SER A 57 10.02 -10.60 9.72
C SER A 57 9.18 -9.79 10.71
N HIS A 58 9.01 -10.29 11.94
CA HIS A 58 8.21 -9.59 12.96
C HIS A 58 8.90 -8.35 13.53
N SER A 59 10.24 -8.31 13.55
CA SER A 59 10.96 -7.12 14.00
C SER A 59 10.97 -5.99 12.97
N GLY A 60 10.43 -6.21 11.76
CA GLY A 60 10.49 -5.26 10.65
C GLY A 60 11.90 -5.05 10.08
N ALA A 61 12.89 -5.84 10.51
CA ALA A 61 14.28 -5.64 10.10
C ALA A 61 14.50 -6.04 8.63
N LYS A 62 13.99 -7.22 8.24
CA LYS A 62 14.08 -7.71 6.85
C LYS A 62 13.15 -8.88 6.63
N GLY A 63 12.44 -8.87 5.50
CA GLY A 63 11.59 -9.97 5.08
C GLY A 63 10.13 -9.74 5.43
N ASN A 64 9.26 -9.87 4.43
CA ASN A 64 7.82 -9.89 4.61
C ASN A 64 7.32 -11.34 4.65
N ILE A 65 6.18 -11.59 5.31
CA ILE A 65 5.51 -12.90 5.31
C ILE A 65 5.26 -13.41 3.89
N THR A 66 4.96 -12.52 2.94
CA THR A 66 4.81 -12.86 1.51
C THR A 66 6.11 -13.41 0.91
N GLN A 67 7.28 -12.90 1.29
CA GLN A 67 8.57 -13.42 0.82
C GLN A 67 8.90 -14.76 1.48
N ILE A 68 8.57 -14.92 2.76
CA ILE A 68 8.73 -16.20 3.47
C ILE A 68 7.83 -17.28 2.87
N ARG A 69 6.61 -16.91 2.45
CA ARG A 69 5.70 -17.79 1.71
C ARG A 69 6.34 -18.35 0.46
N GLN A 70 7.05 -17.53 -0.32
CA GLN A 70 7.71 -18.02 -1.54
C GLN A 70 8.89 -18.97 -1.23
N MET A 71 9.51 -18.85 -0.05
CA MET A 71 10.62 -19.73 0.35
C MET A 71 10.14 -21.13 0.77
N GLY A 72 9.08 -21.21 1.57
CA GLY A 72 8.66 -22.46 2.21
C GLY A 72 7.21 -22.89 1.98
N GLY A 73 6.47 -22.17 1.15
CA GLY A 73 5.11 -22.51 0.73
C GLY A 73 4.92 -22.24 -0.76
N MET A 74 3.67 -22.24 -1.22
CA MET A 74 3.39 -22.00 -2.63
C MET A 74 3.72 -20.57 -3.04
N ARG A 75 4.32 -20.41 -4.21
CA ARG A 75 4.64 -19.09 -4.75
C ARG A 75 3.37 -18.36 -5.22
N GLY A 76 2.46 -19.11 -5.84
CA GLY A 76 1.13 -18.65 -6.27
C GLY A 76 1.06 -18.35 -7.77
N LEU A 77 0.09 -17.52 -8.13
CA LEU A 77 -0.17 -17.10 -9.51
C LEU A 77 0.90 -16.10 -9.99
N MET A 78 1.19 -16.13 -11.29
CA MET A 78 2.14 -15.22 -11.94
C MET A 78 1.49 -14.55 -13.14
N SER A 79 1.92 -13.33 -13.45
CA SER A 79 1.48 -12.62 -14.65
C SER A 79 2.38 -12.93 -15.83
N ASP A 80 1.77 -12.99 -17.01
CA ASP A 80 2.47 -12.99 -18.28
C ASP A 80 3.04 -11.58 -18.61
N PRO A 81 3.81 -11.42 -19.71
CA PRO A 81 4.31 -10.10 -20.11
C PRO A 81 3.20 -9.09 -20.44
N SER A 82 2.05 -9.55 -20.94
CA SER A 82 0.90 -8.71 -21.29
C SER A 82 0.20 -8.13 -20.06
N GLY A 83 0.39 -8.75 -18.89
CA GLY A 83 -0.27 -8.40 -17.63
C GLY A 83 -1.44 -9.33 -17.27
N ARG A 84 -1.79 -10.30 -18.12
CA ARG A 84 -2.78 -11.32 -17.80
C ARG A 84 -2.21 -12.30 -16.77
N ILE A 85 -3.02 -12.73 -15.82
CA ILE A 85 -2.62 -13.72 -14.83
C ILE A 85 -2.71 -15.11 -15.47
N ILE A 86 -1.65 -15.89 -15.33
CA ILE A 86 -1.60 -17.27 -15.81
C ILE A 86 -2.38 -18.14 -14.82
N GLU A 87 -3.39 -18.85 -15.31
CA GLU A 87 -4.29 -19.70 -14.50
C GLU A 87 -3.57 -20.84 -13.79
N LEU A 88 -2.43 -21.27 -14.33
CA LEU A 88 -1.58 -22.29 -13.73
C LEU A 88 -0.65 -21.68 -12.67
N PRO A 89 -0.86 -21.95 -11.37
CA PRO A 89 -0.01 -21.42 -10.32
C PRO A 89 1.32 -22.19 -10.25
N ILE A 90 2.31 -21.54 -9.64
CA ILE A 90 3.52 -22.21 -9.18
C ILE A 90 3.23 -22.83 -7.82
N ARG A 91 3.16 -24.17 -7.78
CA ARG A 91 2.83 -24.95 -6.58
C ARG A 91 4.05 -25.12 -5.70
N SER A 92 5.20 -25.31 -6.32
CA SER A 92 6.46 -25.58 -5.62
C SER A 92 7.01 -24.36 -4.90
N SER A 93 7.69 -24.59 -3.77
CA SER A 93 8.43 -23.55 -3.05
C SER A 93 9.90 -23.49 -3.51
N PHE A 94 10.63 -22.43 -3.14
CA PHE A 94 12.08 -22.42 -3.40
C PHE A 94 12.84 -23.50 -2.61
N ARG A 95 12.31 -23.92 -1.45
CA ARG A 95 12.87 -25.03 -0.67
C ARG A 95 12.70 -26.37 -1.39
N ASP A 96 11.56 -26.58 -2.04
CA ASP A 96 11.25 -27.84 -2.73
C ASP A 96 11.87 -27.88 -4.14
N GLY A 97 12.14 -26.71 -4.72
CA GLY A 97 12.67 -26.56 -6.07
C GLY A 97 11.56 -26.40 -7.10
N LEU A 98 11.84 -25.59 -8.13
CA LEU A 98 10.89 -25.31 -9.21
C LEU A 98 11.10 -26.29 -10.36
N THR A 99 10.01 -26.77 -10.95
CA THR A 99 10.08 -27.49 -12.23
C THR A 99 10.52 -26.56 -13.35
N VAL A 100 10.96 -27.12 -14.49
CA VAL A 100 11.40 -26.33 -15.66
C VAL A 100 10.30 -25.36 -16.12
N LEU A 101 9.06 -25.81 -16.17
CA LEU A 101 7.91 -24.99 -16.59
C LEU A 101 7.62 -23.88 -15.57
N GLU A 102 7.56 -24.20 -14.28
CA GLU A 102 7.33 -23.21 -13.21
C GLU A 102 8.44 -22.15 -13.19
N TYR A 103 9.69 -22.57 -13.37
CA TYR A 103 10.82 -21.66 -13.45
C TYR A 103 10.70 -20.74 -14.67
N PHE A 104 10.38 -21.29 -15.84
CA PHE A 104 10.17 -20.50 -17.06
C PHE A 104 9.05 -19.48 -16.89
N ILE A 105 7.88 -19.88 -16.37
CA ILE A 105 6.77 -18.98 -16.08
C ILE A 105 7.22 -17.85 -15.14
N SER A 106 8.01 -18.17 -14.10
CA SER A 106 8.47 -17.19 -13.12
C SER A 106 9.35 -16.07 -13.68
N THR A 107 9.98 -16.29 -14.84
CA THR A 107 10.90 -15.32 -15.45
C THR A 107 10.20 -14.10 -16.04
N HIS A 108 8.95 -14.25 -16.51
CA HIS A 108 8.21 -13.15 -17.15
C HIS A 108 8.00 -11.99 -16.18
N GLY A 109 7.44 -12.28 -14.99
CA GLY A 109 7.21 -11.27 -13.96
C GLY A 109 8.52 -10.65 -13.44
N ALA A 110 9.58 -11.46 -13.26
CA ALA A 110 10.88 -10.96 -12.81
C ALA A 110 11.52 -9.99 -13.82
N ARG A 111 11.51 -10.35 -15.11
CA ARG A 111 12.08 -9.51 -16.17
C ARG A 111 11.30 -8.22 -16.36
N LYS A 112 9.96 -8.29 -16.34
CA LYS A 112 9.08 -7.11 -16.40
C LYS A 112 9.34 -6.17 -15.21
N GLY A 113 9.40 -6.71 -14.00
CA GLY A 113 9.70 -5.92 -12.80
C GLY A 113 11.06 -5.20 -12.86
N LEU A 114 12.10 -5.87 -13.36
CA LEU A 114 13.42 -5.25 -13.55
C LEU A 114 13.40 -4.14 -14.61
N ALA A 115 12.74 -4.39 -15.74
CA ALA A 115 12.58 -3.39 -16.80
C ALA A 115 11.77 -2.18 -16.32
N ASP A 116 10.65 -2.40 -15.64
CA ASP A 116 9.80 -1.34 -15.09
C ASP A 116 10.54 -0.53 -14.02
N THR A 117 11.35 -1.18 -13.18
CA THR A 117 12.19 -0.48 -12.18
C THR A 117 13.22 0.41 -12.86
N ALA A 118 13.85 -0.07 -13.93
CA ALA A 118 14.80 0.72 -14.71
C ALA A 118 14.12 1.92 -15.39
N LEU A 119 12.95 1.72 -15.98
CA LEU A 119 12.15 2.80 -16.59
C LEU A 119 11.72 3.84 -15.55
N ARG A 120 11.15 3.41 -14.43
CA ARG A 120 10.73 4.30 -13.33
C ARG A 120 11.87 5.10 -12.73
N THR A 121 13.09 4.56 -12.76
CA THR A 121 14.28 5.29 -12.32
C THR A 121 14.52 6.52 -13.20
N ALA A 122 14.37 6.38 -14.52
CA ALA A 122 14.50 7.49 -15.45
C ALA A 122 13.36 8.51 -15.28
N ASP A 123 12.12 8.05 -15.17
CA ASP A 123 10.95 8.92 -15.00
C ASP A 123 11.00 9.71 -13.68
N SER A 124 11.44 9.08 -12.59
CA SER A 124 11.61 9.75 -11.30
C SER A 124 12.65 10.86 -11.39
N GLY A 125 13.76 10.63 -12.09
CA GLY A 125 14.78 11.64 -12.33
C GLY A 125 14.27 12.82 -13.15
N ASP A 126 13.53 12.55 -14.24
CA ASP A 126 12.94 13.63 -15.05
C ASP A 126 11.90 14.43 -14.27
N LEU A 127 11.05 13.76 -13.47
CA LEU A 127 10.08 14.44 -12.62
C LEU A 127 10.78 15.35 -11.60
N THR A 128 11.79 14.85 -10.88
CA THR A 128 12.54 15.65 -9.91
C THR A 128 13.21 16.84 -10.59
N ARG A 129 13.79 16.67 -11.79
CA ARG A 129 14.36 17.78 -12.57
C ARG A 129 13.31 18.84 -12.90
N ARG A 130 12.15 18.44 -13.42
CA ARG A 130 11.05 19.38 -13.73
C ARG A 130 10.54 20.11 -12.49
N MET A 131 10.44 19.41 -11.35
CA MET A 131 10.03 20.03 -10.10
C MET A 131 11.05 21.09 -9.64
N ILE A 132 12.34 20.80 -9.76
CA ILE A 132 13.41 21.75 -9.46
C ILE A 132 13.35 22.94 -10.43
N ASP A 133 13.21 22.70 -11.73
CA ASP A 133 13.14 23.77 -12.74
C ASP A 133 12.02 24.79 -12.44
N VAL A 134 10.89 24.33 -11.88
CA VAL A 134 9.75 25.20 -11.52
C VAL A 134 9.93 25.87 -10.15
N ALA A 135 10.53 25.18 -9.18
CA ALA A 135 10.59 25.62 -7.78
C ALA A 135 11.93 26.26 -7.39
N GLN A 136 12.95 26.27 -8.26
CA GLN A 136 14.31 26.71 -7.94
C GLN A 136 14.39 28.17 -7.42
N ASP A 137 13.46 29.02 -7.85
CA ASP A 137 13.45 30.45 -7.48
C ASP A 137 12.53 30.75 -6.28
N VAL A 138 11.97 29.73 -5.63
CA VAL A 138 11.09 29.89 -4.45
C VAL A 138 11.94 29.90 -3.17
N ILE A 139 12.21 31.09 -2.64
CA ILE A 139 13.02 31.31 -1.43
C ILE A 139 12.19 32.05 -0.37
N VAL A 140 12.25 31.59 0.89
CA VAL A 140 11.65 32.30 2.02
C VAL A 140 12.52 33.52 2.36
N GLN A 141 11.99 34.72 2.11
CA GLN A 141 12.72 35.98 2.33
C GLN A 141 12.25 36.77 3.57
N LEU A 142 10.98 36.65 3.93
CA LEU A 142 10.34 37.41 4.99
C LEU A 142 9.90 36.46 6.10
N GLU A 143 9.99 36.91 7.36
CA GLU A 143 9.51 36.15 8.52
C GLU A 143 7.99 36.07 8.57
N SER A 144 7.30 37.16 8.23
CA SER A 144 5.84 37.19 8.07
C SER A 144 5.44 38.02 6.87
N CYS A 145 4.51 37.50 6.08
CA CYS A 145 3.82 38.23 5.01
C CYS A 145 2.37 38.56 5.40
N ALA A 146 1.98 38.30 6.64
CA ALA A 146 0.67 38.64 7.16
C ALA A 146 0.52 40.17 7.29
N PRO A 147 -0.62 40.74 6.90
CA PRO A 147 -0.90 42.15 7.18
C PRO A 147 -0.98 42.40 8.69
N GLU A 148 -0.40 43.51 9.19
CA GLU A 148 -0.51 43.89 10.61
C GLU A 148 -1.97 44.16 11.03
N ASP A 149 -2.76 44.77 10.15
CA ASP A 149 -4.17 45.12 10.37
C ASP A 149 -5.08 44.53 9.27
N GLY A 150 -5.06 43.20 9.09
CA GLY A 150 -5.88 42.55 8.06
C GLY A 150 -6.03 41.04 8.20
N PRO A 151 -6.91 40.41 7.40
CA PRO A 151 -7.10 38.97 7.44
C PRO A 151 -5.84 38.25 6.92
N ILE A 152 -5.37 37.26 7.68
CA ILE A 152 -4.26 36.41 7.28
C ILE A 152 -4.76 35.45 6.20
N PRO A 153 -4.12 35.38 5.02
CA PRO A 153 -4.51 34.44 3.98
C PRO A 153 -4.26 33.00 4.44
N GLY A 154 -5.26 32.15 4.30
CA GLY A 154 -5.19 30.76 4.74
C GLY A 154 -6.07 29.82 3.94
N ILE A 155 -5.91 28.53 4.19
CA ILE A 155 -6.68 27.46 3.56
C ILE A 155 -7.49 26.74 4.65
N TRP A 156 -8.78 26.55 4.41
CA TRP A 156 -9.62 25.75 5.31
C TRP A 156 -9.25 24.27 5.24
N VAL A 157 -8.69 23.75 6.33
CA VAL A 157 -8.47 22.31 6.50
C VAL A 157 -9.74 21.73 7.15
N ARG A 158 -10.39 20.78 6.48
CA ARG A 158 -11.60 20.12 6.99
C ARG A 158 -11.34 18.63 7.16
N ASN A 159 -11.78 18.09 8.29
CA ASN A 159 -11.93 16.66 8.45
C ASN A 159 -13.25 16.24 7.81
N ARG A 160 -13.23 15.46 6.72
CA ARG A 160 -14.43 14.96 6.06
C ARG A 160 -14.69 13.52 6.54
N PRO A 161 -15.76 13.28 7.33
CA PRO A 161 -16.08 11.93 7.77
C PRO A 161 -16.35 11.04 6.55
N GLY A 162 -15.63 9.93 6.43
CA GLY A 162 -15.74 8.95 5.35
C GLY A 162 -14.71 9.09 4.22
N GLU A 163 -13.87 10.13 4.23
CA GLU A 163 -12.71 10.19 3.36
C GLU A 163 -11.54 9.50 4.06
N THR A 164 -11.01 8.41 3.50
CA THR A 164 -9.81 7.76 4.03
C THR A 164 -8.63 8.69 3.81
N LEU A 165 -8.38 9.58 4.77
CA LEU A 165 -7.21 10.45 4.74
C LEU A 165 -5.97 9.58 4.92
N LEU A 166 -4.95 9.80 4.08
CA LEU A 166 -3.66 9.11 4.16
C LEU A 166 -2.86 9.49 5.41
N ALA A 167 -3.11 10.68 5.94
CA ALA A 167 -2.53 11.22 7.15
C ALA A 167 -3.65 11.75 8.04
N ASP A 168 -3.54 11.50 9.33
CA ASP A 168 -4.56 11.91 10.30
C ASP A 168 -4.69 13.44 10.34
N PHE A 169 -5.86 13.93 10.76
CA PHE A 169 -6.12 15.37 10.81
C PHE A 169 -5.11 16.11 11.70
N GLU A 170 -4.66 15.47 12.78
CA GLU A 170 -3.61 15.97 13.68
C GLU A 170 -2.28 16.21 12.95
N GLU A 171 -1.79 15.23 12.19
CA GLU A 171 -0.53 15.34 11.41
C GLU A 171 -0.59 16.45 10.36
N ARG A 172 -1.79 16.76 9.86
CA ARG A 172 -1.98 17.85 8.88
C ARG A 172 -1.92 19.23 9.54
N LEU A 173 -2.26 19.34 10.81
CA LEU A 173 -2.27 20.60 11.56
C LEU A 173 -0.90 20.91 12.17
N ALA A 174 -0.20 19.90 12.69
CA ALA A 174 1.10 20.05 13.32
C ALA A 174 2.11 20.76 12.40
N GLY A 175 2.84 21.73 12.94
CA GLY A 175 3.87 22.50 12.24
C GLY A 175 3.34 23.63 11.33
N ARG A 176 2.03 23.84 11.26
CA ARG A 176 1.41 24.97 10.54
C ARG A 176 1.14 26.16 11.46
N TRP A 177 0.88 27.30 10.84
CA TRP A 177 0.43 28.52 11.53
C TRP A 177 -1.06 28.74 11.33
N THR A 178 -1.75 29.25 12.35
CA THR A 178 -3.17 29.56 12.31
C THR A 178 -3.43 30.87 11.56
N ALA A 179 -4.32 30.86 10.57
CA ALA A 179 -4.78 32.08 9.91
C ALA A 179 -5.89 32.81 10.69
N ALA A 180 -6.60 32.08 11.56
CA ALA A 180 -7.66 32.59 12.43
C ALA A 180 -7.61 31.86 13.77
N ALA A 181 -8.11 32.50 14.83
CA ALA A 181 -8.21 31.88 16.14
C ALA A 181 -9.12 30.64 16.09
N ILE A 182 -8.68 29.56 16.71
CA ILE A 182 -9.42 28.31 16.83
C ILE A 182 -9.99 28.27 18.25
N ALA A 183 -11.30 28.32 18.36
CA ALA A 183 -12.01 28.19 19.62
C ALA A 183 -12.67 26.81 19.73
N ASP A 184 -12.78 26.33 20.96
CA ASP A 184 -13.55 25.15 21.30
C ASP A 184 -15.03 25.41 21.00
N PRO A 185 -15.70 24.54 20.22
CA PRO A 185 -17.09 24.74 19.81
C PRO A 185 -18.09 24.60 20.97
N GLU A 186 -17.75 23.91 22.06
CA GLU A 186 -18.61 23.72 23.23
C GLU A 186 -18.42 24.83 24.28
N THR A 187 -17.17 25.18 24.57
CA THR A 187 -16.84 26.13 25.64
C THR A 187 -16.66 27.57 25.15
N GLY A 188 -16.35 27.75 23.87
CA GLY A 188 -15.98 29.05 23.30
C GLY A 188 -14.60 29.55 23.73
N GLU A 189 -13.82 28.75 24.47
CA GLU A 189 -12.46 29.10 24.86
C GLU A 189 -11.53 29.04 23.64
N VAL A 190 -10.66 30.04 23.48
CA VAL A 190 -9.68 30.05 22.39
C VAL A 190 -8.57 29.05 22.69
N ILE A 191 -8.50 27.99 21.89
CA ILE A 191 -7.48 26.92 22.00
C ILE A 191 -6.15 27.40 21.43
N VAL A 192 -6.21 28.09 20.28
CA VAL A 192 -5.04 28.64 19.57
C VAL A 192 -5.41 30.01 19.01
N GLU A 193 -4.61 31.02 19.33
CA GLU A 193 -4.77 32.37 18.79
C GLU A 193 -4.50 32.41 17.28
N ALA A 194 -4.89 33.50 16.61
CA ALA A 194 -4.45 33.75 15.24
C ALA A 194 -2.94 34.03 15.19
N ASP A 195 -2.29 33.69 14.07
CA ASP A 195 -0.84 33.82 13.87
C ASP A 195 0.01 33.08 14.91
N ALA A 196 -0.42 31.88 15.29
CA ALA A 196 0.31 31.03 16.23
C ALA A 196 0.68 29.68 15.60
N ALA A 197 1.87 29.19 15.95
CA ALA A 197 2.34 27.88 15.51
C ALA A 197 1.61 26.74 16.24
N ILE A 198 1.10 25.78 15.48
CA ILE A 198 0.43 24.59 16.00
C ILE A 198 1.49 23.53 16.32
N THR A 199 1.66 23.24 17.61
CA THR A 199 2.46 22.10 18.08
C THR A 199 1.62 20.82 18.14
N ASP A 200 2.24 19.65 18.21
CA ASP A 200 1.52 18.36 18.32
C ASP A 200 0.51 18.36 19.48
N ALA A 201 0.90 18.93 20.63
CA ALA A 201 0.02 19.04 21.80
C ALA A 201 -1.20 19.95 21.55
N LEU A 202 -1.04 21.03 20.77
CA LEU A 202 -2.15 21.89 20.38
C LEU A 202 -3.02 21.24 19.32
N ALA A 203 -2.42 20.52 18.35
CA ALA A 203 -3.14 19.77 17.34
C ALA A 203 -4.07 18.72 17.99
N ALA A 204 -3.56 17.95 18.96
CA ALA A 204 -4.36 16.99 19.71
C ALA A 204 -5.53 17.65 20.48
N LYS A 205 -5.33 18.83 21.07
CA LYS A 205 -6.42 19.59 21.72
C LYS A 205 -7.48 20.05 20.73
N VAL A 206 -7.07 20.56 19.57
CA VAL A 206 -7.99 21.00 18.51
C VAL A 206 -8.82 19.83 18.00
N VAL A 207 -8.20 18.67 17.75
CA VAL A 207 -8.93 17.45 17.33
C VAL A 207 -9.84 16.94 18.45
N GLY A 208 -9.41 17.02 19.71
CA GLY A 208 -10.21 16.60 20.86
C GLY A 208 -11.45 17.46 21.12
N ALA A 209 -11.43 18.73 20.70
CA ALA A 209 -12.54 19.66 20.84
C ALA A 209 -13.65 19.47 19.78
N GLY A 210 -13.40 18.69 18.71
CA GLY A 210 -14.38 18.35 17.66
C GLY A 210 -14.13 19.03 16.32
#